data_AF-A0A966TDP3-F1
#
_entry.id   AF-A0A966TDP3-F1
#
_cell.length_a   1.000
_cell.length_b   1.000
_cell.length_c   1.000
_cell.angle_alpha   90.00
_cell.angle_beta   90.00
_cell.angle_gamma   90.00
#
_symmetry.space_group_name_H-M   'P 1'
#
loop_
_entity.id
_entity.type
_entity.pdbx_description
1 polymer ?
#
loop_
_entity_poly.entity_id
_entity_poly.type
_entity_poly.pdbx_seq_one_letter_code
_entity_poly.pdbx_strand_id
1 'polypeptide(L)'
;MMVYGIKNCSTVKKALTWFDNHKIKYEFYDLKKEALDATTLNVWFKKLPSHLTWDMLINKSGMTWRNLSDREKKLGDKQETAIQLIIEKPTVMKRPLVAIDKKVVSLGFDEAIFKQLFKK
;
A
#
# COMPACT_ATOMS: atom_id res chain seq x y z
N MET A 1 6.24 12.89 2.91
CA MET A 1 5.22 11.93 2.41
C MET A 1 5.94 10.71 1.88
N MET A 2 5.49 9.51 2.25
CA MET A 2 6.07 8.24 1.81
C MET A 2 5.14 7.56 0.82
N VAL A 3 5.69 7.04 -0.27
CA VAL A 3 4.98 6.26 -1.28
C VAL A 3 5.59 4.87 -1.34
N TYR A 4 4.80 3.86 -0.96
CA TYR A 4 5.22 2.47 -0.93
C TYR A 4 4.74 1.77 -2.20
N GLY A 5 5.66 1.10 -2.89
CA GLY A 5 5.33 0.45 -4.14
C GLY A 5 6.46 -0.40 -4.69
N ILE A 6 6.32 -0.76 -5.96
CA ILE A 6 7.40 -1.36 -6.76
C ILE A 6 7.54 -0.56 -8.05
N LYS A 7 8.77 -0.40 -8.54
CA LYS A 7 9.04 0.39 -9.76
C LYS A 7 8.36 -0.17 -11.01
N ASN A 8 8.13 -1.48 -11.06
CA ASN A 8 7.53 -2.16 -12.21
C ASN A 8 5.99 -2.21 -12.19
N CYS A 9 5.32 -1.42 -11.33
CA CYS A 9 3.87 -1.32 -11.31
C CYS A 9 3.40 -0.06 -12.04
N SER A 10 2.55 -0.21 -13.06
CA SER A 10 1.99 0.90 -13.85
C SER A 10 1.22 1.91 -12.98
N THR A 11 0.43 1.43 -12.01
CA THR A 11 -0.32 2.28 -11.08
C THR A 11 0.60 3.11 -10.18
N VAL A 12 1.73 2.53 -9.73
CA VAL A 12 2.75 3.26 -8.97
C VAL A 12 3.35 4.36 -9.83
N LYS A 13 3.76 4.06 -11.07
CA LYS A 13 4.31 5.06 -12.01
C LYS A 13 3.34 6.22 -12.22
N LYS A 14 2.05 5.93 -12.43
CA LYS A 14 1.00 6.97 -12.56
C LYS A 14 0.92 7.90 -11.34
N ALA A 15 0.97 7.34 -10.13
CA ALA A 15 0.97 8.15 -8.91
C ALA A 15 2.23 9.03 -8.77
N LEU A 16 3.42 8.47 -9.06
CA LEU A 16 4.66 9.23 -8.99
C LEU A 16 4.66 10.40 -9.99
N THR A 17 4.29 10.13 -11.24
CA THR A 17 4.13 11.17 -12.28
C THR A 17 3.11 12.22 -11.87
N TRP A 18 2.00 11.84 -11.23
CA TRP A 18 1.03 12.80 -10.72
C TRP A 18 1.65 13.72 -9.66
N PHE A 19 2.41 13.18 -8.71
CA PHE A 19 3.11 13.98 -7.71
C PHE A 19 4.15 14.91 -8.31
N ASP A 20 4.94 14.42 -9.27
CA ASP A 20 5.94 15.21 -9.99
C ASP A 20 5.27 16.40 -10.71
N ASN A 21 4.17 16.16 -11.43
CA ASN A 21 3.41 17.18 -12.15
C ASN A 21 2.84 18.26 -11.23
N HIS A 22 2.43 17.90 -10.01
CA HIS A 22 1.88 18.83 -9.03
C HIS A 22 2.94 19.43 -8.09
N LYS A 23 4.23 19.13 -8.34
CA LYS A 23 5.38 19.57 -7.54
C LYS A 23 5.23 19.19 -6.07
N ILE A 24 4.72 17.98 -5.80
CA ILE A 24 4.55 17.43 -4.47
C ILE A 24 5.78 16.58 -4.15
N LYS A 25 6.47 16.91 -3.05
CA LYS A 25 7.64 16.14 -2.59
C LYS A 25 7.20 14.81 -2.00
N TYR A 26 7.86 13.73 -2.43
CA TYR A 26 7.66 12.39 -1.90
C TYR A 26 8.97 11.63 -1.78
N GLU A 27 8.97 10.65 -0.89
CA GLU A 27 10.00 9.63 -0.79
C GLU A 27 9.40 8.29 -1.23
N PHE A 28 10.14 7.54 -2.05
CA PHE A 28 9.68 6.27 -2.59
C PHE A 28 10.33 5.10 -1.86
N TYR A 29 9.51 4.22 -1.30
CA TYR A 29 9.92 3.01 -0.61
C TYR A 29 9.64 1.79 -1.50
N ASP A 30 10.71 1.07 -1.88
CA ASP A 30 10.62 -0.10 -2.77
C ASP A 30 10.39 -1.37 -1.95
N LEU A 31 9.15 -1.84 -1.94
CA LEU A 31 8.70 -3.04 -1.23
C LEU A 31 9.35 -4.34 -1.74
N LYS A 32 10.06 -4.31 -2.88
CA LYS A 32 10.83 -5.47 -3.35
C LYS A 32 12.25 -5.49 -2.77
N LYS A 33 12.78 -4.34 -2.38
CA LYS A 33 14.16 -4.20 -1.85
C LYS A 33 14.19 -4.21 -0.34
N GLU A 34 13.20 -3.57 0.28
CA GLU A 34 13.15 -3.39 1.72
C GLU A 34 11.85 -4.00 2.26
N ALA A 35 12.00 -4.85 3.27
CA ALA A 35 10.87 -5.48 3.94
C ALA A 35 10.27 -4.51 4.95
N LEU A 36 8.94 -4.50 5.04
CA LEU A 36 8.24 -3.77 6.10
C LEU A 36 8.39 -4.51 7.43
N ASP A 37 8.46 -3.75 8.51
CA ASP A 37 8.44 -4.29 9.85
C ASP A 37 7.00 -4.42 10.37
N ALA A 38 6.79 -5.37 11.28
CA ALA A 38 5.48 -5.60 11.90
C ALA A 38 4.97 -4.35 12.64
N THR A 39 5.85 -3.51 13.17
CA THR A 39 5.46 -2.29 13.89
C THR A 39 4.78 -1.29 12.95
N THR A 40 5.35 -1.03 11.77
CA THR A 40 4.76 -0.12 10.79
C THR A 40 3.40 -0.63 10.32
N LEU A 41 3.29 -1.92 10.01
CA LEU A 41 2.03 -2.54 9.58
C LEU A 41 0.94 -2.45 10.67
N ASN A 42 1.30 -2.70 11.93
CA ASN A 42 0.39 -2.53 13.05
C ASN A 42 -0.08 -1.08 13.20
N VAL A 43 0.82 -0.11 13.02
CA VAL A 43 0.46 1.32 13.06
C VAL A 43 -0.51 1.66 11.93
N TRP A 44 -0.28 1.15 10.72
CA TRP A 44 -1.20 1.36 9.61
C TRP A 44 -2.56 0.79 9.90
N PHE A 45 -2.67 -0.50 10.24
CA PHE A 45 -3.94 -1.15 10.53
C PHE A 45 -4.74 -0.45 11.64
N LYS A 46 -4.06 0.10 12.67
CA LYS A 46 -4.71 0.85 13.75
C LYS A 46 -5.12 2.28 13.37
N LYS A 47 -4.44 2.89 12.39
CA LYS A 47 -4.62 4.31 12.01
C LYS A 47 -5.19 4.47 10.61
N LEU A 48 -5.84 3.45 10.08
CA LEU A 48 -6.54 3.57 8.80
C LEU A 48 -7.69 4.58 8.94
N PRO A 49 -7.88 5.45 7.94
CA PRO A 49 -9.09 6.25 7.82
C PRO A 49 -10.34 5.36 7.87
N SER A 50 -11.45 5.89 8.40
CA SER A 50 -12.72 5.15 8.54
C SER A 50 -13.27 4.56 7.23
N HIS A 51 -12.88 5.11 6.07
CA HIS A 51 -13.27 4.63 4.75
C HIS A 51 -12.34 3.53 4.19
N LEU A 52 -11.26 3.18 4.90
CA LEU A 52 -10.33 2.12 4.52
C LEU A 52 -10.32 1.04 5.60
N THR A 53 -10.45 -0.21 5.18
CA THR A 53 -10.32 -1.37 6.06
C THR A 53 -8.97 -2.05 5.85
N TRP A 54 -8.50 -2.78 6.86
CA TRP A 54 -7.19 -3.45 6.82
C TRP A 54 -7.10 -4.45 5.66
N ASP A 55 -8.21 -5.09 5.28
CA ASP A 55 -8.24 -6.07 4.20
C ASP A 55 -7.95 -5.43 2.84
N MET A 56 -8.28 -4.14 2.67
CA MET A 56 -8.00 -3.40 1.43
C MET A 56 -6.51 -3.18 1.21
N LEU A 57 -5.67 -3.33 2.24
CA LEU A 57 -4.21 -3.30 2.07
C LEU A 57 -3.71 -4.53 1.30
N ILE A 58 -4.45 -5.64 1.30
CA ILE A 58 -4.11 -6.83 0.54
C ILE A 58 -4.73 -6.71 -0.85
N ASN A 59 -3.91 -6.80 -1.89
CA ASN A 59 -4.38 -6.79 -3.27
C ASN A 59 -4.90 -8.18 -3.69
N LYS A 60 -6.14 -8.51 -3.28
CA LYS A 60 -6.79 -9.79 -3.63
C LYS A 60 -7.02 -9.98 -5.14
N SER A 61 -7.00 -8.92 -5.94
CA SER A 61 -7.12 -9.02 -7.40
C SER A 61 -5.77 -9.17 -8.12
N GLY A 62 -4.65 -8.95 -7.43
CA GLY A 62 -3.30 -8.97 -8.01
C GLY A 62 -2.75 -10.37 -8.28
N MET A 63 -1.79 -10.46 -9.22
CA MET A 63 -1.12 -11.73 -9.55
C MET A 63 -0.43 -12.35 -8.33
N THR A 64 0.19 -11.56 -7.45
CA THR A 64 0.83 -12.09 -6.24
C THR A 64 -0.18 -12.88 -5.39
N TRP A 65 -1.39 -12.35 -5.18
CA TRP A 65 -2.44 -13.04 -4.42
C TRP A 65 -2.95 -14.30 -5.14
N ARG A 66 -3.15 -14.21 -6.46
CA ARG A 66 -3.61 -15.36 -7.27
C ARG A 66 -2.63 -16.53 -7.22
N ASN A 67 -1.33 -16.23 -7.18
CA ASN A 67 -0.25 -17.21 -7.10
C ASN A 67 0.03 -17.73 -5.68
N LEU A 68 -0.70 -17.25 -4.66
CA LEU A 68 -0.63 -17.81 -3.31
C LEU A 68 -1.33 -19.18 -3.26
N SER A 69 -0.75 -20.07 -2.47
CA SER A 69 -1.42 -21.30 -2.05
C SER A 69 -2.64 -20.98 -1.18
N ASP A 70 -3.56 -21.94 -1.03
CA ASP A 70 -4.75 -21.75 -0.19
C ASP A 70 -4.40 -21.53 1.28
N ARG A 71 -3.28 -22.10 1.75
CA ARG A 71 -2.77 -21.86 3.11
C ARG A 71 -2.33 -20.41 3.31
N GLU A 72 -1.64 -19.84 2.32
CA GLU A 72 -1.21 -18.44 2.37
C GLU A 72 -2.39 -17.47 2.23
N LYS A 73 -3.39 -17.79 1.39
CA LYS A 73 -4.61 -16.98 1.27
C LYS A 73 -5.35 -16.89 2.60
N LYS A 74 -5.42 -17.99 3.37
CA LYS A 74 -6.02 -17.99 4.71
C LYS A 74 -5.33 -17.03 5.69
N LEU A 75 -4.04 -16.73 5.49
CA LEU A 75 -3.36 -15.71 6.31
C LEU A 75 -3.94 -14.32 6.05
N GLY A 76 -4.48 -14.05 4.86
CA GLY A 76 -5.12 -12.78 4.53
C GLY A 76 -6.55 -12.60 5.06
N ASP A 77 -7.10 -13.59 5.77
CA ASP A 77 -8.48 -13.54 6.27
C ASP A 77 -8.59 -12.94 7.68
N LYS A 78 -7.49 -12.90 8.44
CA LYS A 78 -7.44 -12.27 9.77
C LYS A 78 -6.39 -11.17 9.79
N GLN A 79 -6.68 -10.10 10.51
CA GLN A 79 -5.78 -8.94 10.63
C GLN A 79 -4.39 -9.33 11.16
N GLU A 80 -4.34 -10.20 12.17
CA GLU A 80 -3.08 -10.64 12.80
C GLU A 80 -2.18 -11.41 11.82
N THR A 81 -2.77 -12.34 11.08
CA THR A 81 -2.04 -13.18 10.11
C THR A 81 -1.77 -12.44 8.79
N ALA A 82 -2.55 -11.40 8.48
CA ALA A 82 -2.33 -10.55 7.31
C ALA A 82 -1.00 -9.81 7.39
N ILE A 83 -0.58 -9.40 8.58
CA ILE A 83 0.74 -8.79 8.81
C ILE A 83 1.85 -9.77 8.43
N GLN A 84 1.74 -11.03 8.88
CA GLN A 84 2.71 -12.07 8.53
C GLN A 84 2.79 -12.26 7.00
N LEU A 85 1.63 -12.38 6.34
CA LEU A 85 1.58 -12.52 4.88
C LEU A 85 2.26 -11.35 4.16
N ILE A 86 2.07 -10.12 4.65
CA ILE A 86 2.67 -8.93 4.05
C ILE A 86 4.18 -8.89 4.27
N ILE A 87 4.68 -9.29 5.44
CA ILE A 87 6.12 -9.36 5.72
C ILE A 87 6.80 -10.40 4.82
N GLU A 88 6.20 -11.58 4.70
CA GLU A 88 6.72 -12.66 3.86
C GLU A 88 6.61 -12.34 2.36
N LYS A 89 5.52 -11.67 1.96
CA LYS A 89 5.24 -11.32 0.57
C LYS A 89 4.79 -9.86 0.41
N PRO A 90 5.68 -8.87 0.53
CA PRO A 90 5.31 -7.45 0.49
C PRO A 90 4.61 -7.02 -0.79
N THR A 91 4.89 -7.70 -1.90
CA THR A 91 4.22 -7.44 -3.19
C THR A 91 2.74 -7.84 -3.21
N VAL A 92 2.23 -8.54 -2.20
CA VAL A 92 0.80 -8.83 -2.07
C VAL A 92 -0.01 -7.58 -1.75
N MET A 93 0.63 -6.53 -1.25
CA MET A 93 -0.08 -5.30 -0.88
C MET A 93 -0.62 -4.55 -2.09
N LYS A 94 -1.69 -3.78 -1.82
CA LYS A 94 -2.25 -2.79 -2.73
C LYS A 94 -1.27 -1.62 -2.85
N ARG A 95 -0.99 -1.27 -4.09
CA ARG A 95 0.10 -0.35 -4.47
C ARG A 95 -0.43 0.62 -5.53
N PRO A 96 0.01 1.89 -5.51
CA PRO A 96 0.83 2.52 -4.49
C PRO A 96 0.07 2.69 -3.16
N LEU A 97 0.76 2.52 -2.03
CA LEU A 97 0.23 2.95 -0.72
C LEU A 97 0.89 4.29 -0.38
N VAL A 98 0.09 5.28 -0.03
CA VAL A 98 0.58 6.63 0.30
C VAL A 98 0.37 6.89 1.78
N ALA A 99 1.43 7.32 2.47
CA ALA A 99 1.37 7.69 3.87
C ALA A 99 1.94 9.09 4.13
N ILE A 100 1.23 9.85 4.97
CA ILE A 100 1.66 11.16 5.49
C ILE A 100 1.72 11.03 7.01
N ASP A 101 2.83 11.43 7.62
CA ASP A 101 3.06 11.33 9.07
C ASP A 101 2.73 9.94 9.66
N LYS A 102 3.17 8.89 8.95
CA LYS A 102 2.95 7.47 9.28
C LYS A 102 1.46 7.03 9.29
N LYS A 103 0.56 7.84 8.73
CA LYS A 103 -0.86 7.51 8.52
C LYS A 103 -1.12 7.21 7.05
N VAL A 104 -1.79 6.11 6.76
CA VAL A 104 -2.20 5.75 5.40
C VAL A 104 -3.30 6.71 4.97
N VAL A 105 -3.12 7.35 3.81
CA VAL A 105 -4.12 8.28 3.24
C VAL A 105 -4.70 7.78 1.93
N SER A 106 -4.02 6.86 1.23
CA SER A 106 -4.54 6.26 0.00
C SER A 106 -3.99 4.84 -0.20
N LEU A 107 -4.85 3.97 -0.75
CA LEU A 107 -4.54 2.60 -1.17
C LEU A 107 -4.82 2.44 -2.67
N GLY A 108 -3.81 2.66 -3.48
CA GLY A 108 -3.90 2.75 -4.93
C GLY A 108 -3.75 4.18 -5.43
N PHE A 109 -3.80 4.31 -6.75
CA PHE A 109 -3.87 5.60 -7.43
C PHE A 109 -5.31 5.82 -7.91
N ASP A 110 -5.89 6.92 -7.46
CA ASP A 110 -7.12 7.48 -7.99
C ASP A 110 -6.93 9.00 -8.06
N GLU A 111 -7.04 9.56 -9.26
CA GLU A 111 -6.77 10.97 -9.48
C GLU A 111 -7.75 11.88 -8.73
N ALA A 112 -9.03 11.49 -8.62
CA ALA A 112 -10.02 12.27 -7.88
C ALA A 112 -9.71 12.28 -6.39
N ILE A 113 -9.32 11.14 -5.83
CA ILE A 113 -8.87 11.04 -4.42
C ILE A 113 -7.60 11.88 -4.22
N PHE A 114 -6.62 11.77 -5.11
CA PHE A 114 -5.37 12.53 -4.99
C PHE A 114 -5.62 14.03 -5.07
N LYS A 115 -6.46 14.49 -6.00
CA LYS A 115 -6.88 15.89 -6.06
C LYS A 115 -7.47 16.31 -4.72
N GLN A 116 -8.38 15.55 -4.12
CA GLN A 116 -8.97 15.90 -2.82
C GLN A 116 -7.94 15.92 -1.68
N LEU A 117 -7.07 14.92 -1.59
CA LEU A 117 -6.06 14.79 -0.52
C LEU A 117 -4.98 15.86 -0.59
N PHE A 118 -4.60 16.26 -1.80
CA PHE A 118 -3.49 17.18 -2.06
C PHE A 118 -3.95 18.50 -2.68
N LYS A 119 -5.23 18.89 -2.47
CA LYS A 119 -5.75 20.21 -2.82
C LYS A 119 -4.78 21.26 -2.27
N LYS A 120 -4.07 21.92 -3.18
CA LYS A 120 -3.44 23.22 -2.91
C LYS A 120 -4.49 24.30 -3.06
#